data_AF-A0A0F4LNW7-F1
#
_entry.id   AF-A0A0F4LNW7-F1
#
_cell.length_a   1.000
_cell.length_b   1.000
_cell.length_c   1.000
_cell.angle_alpha   90.00
_cell.angle_beta   90.00
_cell.angle_gamma   90.00
#
_symmetry.space_group_name_H-M   'P 1'
#
loop_
_entity.id
_entity.type
_entity.pdbx_description
1 polymer ?
#
loop_
_entity_poly.entity_id
_entity_poly.type
_entity_poly.pdbx_seq_one_letter_code
_entity_poly.pdbx_strand_id
1 'polypeptide(L)'
;MKWRYFLFQLKAFLVNPKNIGLFIATVIMSLYFSLVSVPNRQVIEQVDAKPIKKEYIDDTAFLKVAMQEIAYSKKPGYYSIPSKGAVDAVSTYPQVLSYDKKILRAIKKKDWDAYAKYASARYQYIDELIFVEGNQNFLYPAAYNQNDNFKQDGHFGYQRTYHLYNALLAGKKDKQTGLNKNILEERTTLQVIQNSLSGWAVLIMVVIVCFFAADIVTNDRKYYTVLENIPLSKRTILWLKTGVVEVGVLLDFVVAGIIALLCITPRYGLGSLRLNTVDYLGKINFKATFRTETLGMYYLQFIIFAIIISFIFIRLTILLSIVLRNEYVAGMLSSLFAISAKMLYFSLGMGFVYPFLEKWPMTYFSIGDSITGNLAYLMDAPGWGFTAGLGPLICLALVIEILLFLFTQIKSIPLVRRGD
;
A
#
# COMPACT_ATOMS: atom_id res chain seq x y z
N MET A 1 23.14 -20.82 28.91
CA MET A 1 22.66 -19.59 29.58
C MET A 1 21.86 -18.67 28.66
N LYS A 2 22.40 -18.22 27.51
CA LYS A 2 21.69 -17.33 26.55
C LYS A 2 20.29 -17.83 26.17
N TRP A 3 20.17 -19.11 25.79
CA TRP A 3 18.89 -19.73 25.42
C TRP A 3 17.87 -19.76 26.58
N ARG A 4 18.32 -20.08 27.80
CA ARG A 4 17.44 -20.07 28.99
C ARG A 4 16.95 -18.67 29.32
N TYR A 5 17.81 -17.65 29.22
CA TYR A 5 17.42 -16.26 29.38
C TYR A 5 16.42 -15.82 28.31
N PHE A 6 16.67 -16.19 27.05
CA PHE A 6 15.74 -15.92 25.95
C PHE A 6 14.36 -16.53 26.20
N LEU A 7 14.28 -17.82 26.53
CA LEU A 7 13.01 -18.49 26.82
C LEU A 7 12.29 -17.88 28.03
N PHE A 8 13.03 -17.51 29.09
CA PHE A 8 12.46 -16.81 30.24
C PHE A 8 11.84 -15.47 29.82
N GLN A 9 12.58 -14.66 29.07
CA GLN A 9 12.11 -13.36 28.58
C GLN A 9 10.93 -13.53 27.60
N LEU A 10 10.94 -14.54 26.74
CA LEU A 10 9.83 -14.85 25.84
C LEU A 10 8.56 -15.25 26.61
N LYS A 11 8.69 -16.09 27.64
CA LYS A 11 7.56 -16.44 28.51
C LYS A 11 7.02 -15.21 29.23
N ALA A 12 7.90 -14.39 29.81
CA ALA A 12 7.51 -13.16 30.49
C ALA A 12 6.83 -12.17 29.52
N PHE A 13 7.29 -12.12 28.27
CA PHE A 13 6.70 -11.30 27.22
C PHE A 13 5.29 -11.77 26.84
N LEU A 14 5.08 -13.08 26.62
CA LEU A 14 3.79 -13.63 26.20
C LEU A 14 2.72 -13.62 27.29
N VAL A 15 3.12 -13.69 28.57
CA VAL A 15 2.20 -13.68 29.72
C VAL A 15 1.95 -12.26 30.23
N ASN A 16 2.65 -11.25 29.71
CA ASN A 16 2.45 -9.86 30.10
C ASN A 16 1.04 -9.39 29.73
N PRO A 17 0.20 -8.93 30.69
CA PRO A 17 -1.17 -8.48 30.42
C PRO A 17 -1.26 -7.39 29.35
N LYS A 18 -0.27 -6.48 29.29
CA LYS A 18 -0.19 -5.45 28.26
C LYS A 18 -0.03 -6.06 26.88
N ASN A 19 0.91 -7.01 26.73
CA ASN A 19 1.17 -7.66 25.45
C ASN A 19 -0.01 -8.54 25.02
N ILE A 20 -0.64 -9.26 25.95
CA ILE A 20 -1.89 -9.98 25.70
C ILE A 20 -2.97 -9.02 25.19
N GLY A 21 -3.11 -7.84 25.81
CA GLY A 21 -4.02 -6.80 25.35
C GLY A 21 -3.73 -6.33 23.92
N LEU A 22 -2.45 -6.17 23.56
CA LEU A 22 -2.03 -5.84 22.19
C LEU A 22 -2.38 -6.96 21.20
N PHE A 23 -2.10 -8.22 21.51
CA PHE A 23 -2.52 -9.37 20.69
C PHE A 23 -4.04 -9.38 20.46
N ILE A 24 -4.83 -9.18 21.53
CA ILE A 24 -6.30 -9.12 21.42
C ILE A 24 -6.73 -7.95 20.53
N ALA A 25 -6.11 -6.78 20.67
CA ALA A 25 -6.39 -5.62 19.84
C ALA A 25 -6.09 -5.90 18.35
N THR A 26 -4.96 -6.53 18.03
CA THR A 26 -4.61 -6.93 16.67
C THR A 26 -5.62 -7.92 16.09
N VAL A 27 -6.06 -8.91 16.88
CA VAL A 27 -7.10 -9.87 16.47
C VAL A 27 -8.42 -9.17 16.16
N ILE A 28 -8.88 -8.26 17.03
CA ILE A 28 -10.11 -7.49 16.81
C ILE A 28 -9.99 -6.62 15.56
N MET A 29 -8.86 -5.94 15.37
CA MET A 29 -8.62 -5.12 14.18
C MET A 29 -8.61 -5.96 12.89
N SER A 30 -8.00 -7.14 12.91
CA SER A 30 -7.99 -8.05 11.76
C SER A 30 -9.39 -8.58 11.44
N LEU A 31 -10.18 -8.93 12.46
CA LEU A 31 -11.59 -9.31 12.28
C LEU A 31 -12.42 -8.17 11.71
N TYR A 32 -12.30 -6.96 12.26
CA TYR A 32 -13.00 -5.78 11.75
C TYR A 32 -12.62 -5.48 10.31
N PHE A 33 -11.32 -5.48 10.01
CA PHE A 33 -10.80 -5.29 8.65
C PHE A 33 -11.45 -6.29 7.69
N SER A 34 -11.43 -7.57 8.05
CA SER A 34 -11.83 -8.65 7.15
C SER A 34 -13.35 -8.80 6.99
N LEU A 35 -14.11 -8.60 8.07
CA LEU A 35 -15.56 -8.83 8.10
C LEU A 35 -16.38 -7.58 7.79
N VAL A 36 -15.85 -6.38 8.07
CA VAL A 36 -16.56 -5.11 7.93
C VAL A 36 -15.95 -4.24 6.85
N SER A 37 -14.64 -3.96 6.93
CA SER A 37 -13.98 -3.02 6.01
C SER A 37 -13.92 -3.57 4.58
N VAL A 38 -13.40 -4.79 4.40
CA VAL A 38 -13.21 -5.40 3.06
C VAL A 38 -14.53 -5.57 2.29
N PRO A 39 -15.63 -6.08 2.89
CA PRO A 39 -16.89 -6.23 2.17
C PRO A 39 -17.55 -4.90 1.78
N ASN A 40 -17.39 -3.87 2.61
CA ASN A 40 -18.00 -2.55 2.39
C ASN A 40 -17.15 -1.65 1.48
N ARG A 41 -15.93 -2.07 1.12
CA ARG A 41 -15.05 -1.31 0.23
C ARG A 41 -15.61 -1.27 -1.19
N GLN A 42 -15.88 -0.05 -1.67
CA GLN A 42 -16.16 0.22 -3.06
C GLN A 42 -14.85 0.17 -3.86
N VAL A 43 -14.84 -0.64 -4.91
CA VAL A 43 -13.71 -0.72 -5.85
C VAL A 43 -14.04 0.25 -6.98
N ILE A 44 -13.10 1.13 -7.31
CA ILE A 44 -13.28 2.10 -8.39
C ILE A 44 -13.52 1.38 -9.73
N GLU A 45 -12.69 0.38 -10.02
CA GLU A 45 -12.74 -0.44 -11.24
C GLU A 45 -13.66 -1.65 -11.07
N GLN A 46 -14.92 -1.40 -10.71
CA GLN A 46 -15.91 -2.46 -10.57
C GLN A 46 -16.33 -3.01 -11.94
N VAL A 47 -16.37 -4.34 -12.05
CA VAL A 47 -16.89 -5.02 -13.23
C VAL A 47 -18.42 -5.08 -13.15
N ASP A 48 -19.07 -3.99 -13.61
CA ASP A 48 -20.53 -3.86 -13.70
C ASP A 48 -20.98 -3.51 -15.13
N ALA A 49 -21.93 -4.29 -15.65
CA ALA A 49 -22.52 -4.06 -16.97
C ALA A 49 -23.52 -2.91 -16.98
N LYS A 50 -24.13 -2.55 -15.84
CA LYS A 50 -25.17 -1.51 -15.76
C LYS A 50 -24.68 -0.13 -16.20
N PRO A 51 -23.59 0.44 -15.62
CA PRO A 51 -23.11 1.77 -16.02
C PRO A 51 -22.68 1.78 -17.49
N ILE A 52 -21.91 0.77 -17.92
CA ILE A 52 -21.43 0.64 -19.30
C ILE A 52 -22.61 0.54 -20.30
N LYS A 53 -23.68 -0.19 -19.94
CA LYS A 53 -24.86 -0.30 -20.80
C LYS A 53 -25.62 1.03 -20.89
N LYS A 54 -25.69 1.79 -19.80
CA LYS A 54 -26.32 3.11 -19.79
C LYS A 54 -25.54 4.06 -20.70
N GLU A 55 -24.22 4.19 -20.48
CA GLU A 55 -23.32 4.99 -21.33
C GLU A 55 -23.46 4.59 -22.80
N TYR A 56 -23.44 3.29 -23.11
CA TYR A 56 -23.63 2.81 -24.48
C TYR A 56 -24.95 3.28 -25.14
N ILE A 57 -26.06 3.29 -24.39
CA ILE A 57 -27.36 3.74 -24.91
C ILE A 57 -27.37 5.25 -25.10
N ASP A 58 -26.86 6.00 -24.14
CA ASP A 58 -26.84 7.47 -24.17
C ASP A 58 -25.92 7.96 -25.30
N ASP A 59 -24.73 7.38 -25.44
CA ASP A 59 -23.75 7.70 -26.47
C ASP A 59 -24.25 7.31 -27.88
N THR A 60 -24.92 6.16 -28.03
CA THR A 60 -25.53 5.79 -29.33
C THR A 60 -26.64 6.75 -29.73
N ALA A 61 -27.46 7.20 -28.78
CA ALA A 61 -28.51 8.17 -29.04
C ALA A 61 -27.91 9.54 -29.42
N PHE A 62 -26.90 10.00 -28.68
CA PHE A 62 -26.21 11.26 -28.97
C PHE A 62 -25.50 11.24 -30.32
N LEU A 63 -24.78 10.14 -30.63
CA LEU A 63 -24.10 9.97 -31.91
C LEU A 63 -25.07 10.09 -33.10
N LYS A 64 -26.28 9.54 -32.97
CA LYS A 64 -27.31 9.64 -34.01
C LYS A 64 -27.73 11.10 -34.25
N VAL A 65 -27.93 11.87 -33.19
CA VAL A 65 -28.27 13.30 -33.27
C VAL A 65 -27.12 14.10 -33.88
N ALA A 66 -25.89 13.86 -33.42
CA ALA A 66 -24.69 14.50 -33.94
C ALA A 66 -24.46 14.23 -35.44
N MET A 67 -24.67 12.99 -35.90
CA MET A 67 -24.58 12.64 -37.32
C MET A 67 -25.63 13.37 -38.16
N GLN A 68 -26.86 13.52 -37.63
CA GLN A 68 -27.90 14.30 -38.31
C GLN A 68 -27.50 15.77 -38.43
N GLU A 69 -27.03 16.38 -37.36
CA GLU A 69 -26.57 17.77 -37.34
C GLU A 69 -25.49 18.03 -38.39
N ILE A 70 -24.47 17.16 -38.48
CA ILE A 70 -23.42 17.24 -39.50
C ILE A 70 -23.97 17.03 -40.92
N ALA A 71 -24.99 16.18 -41.08
CA ALA A 71 -25.63 15.99 -42.38
C ALA A 71 -26.44 17.24 -42.80
N TYR A 72 -27.13 17.89 -41.86
CA TYR A 72 -27.86 19.15 -42.11
C TYR A 72 -26.92 20.30 -42.44
N SER A 73 -25.76 20.42 -41.79
CA SER A 73 -24.77 21.46 -42.07
C SER A 73 -24.15 21.36 -43.47
N LYS A 74 -24.27 20.20 -44.13
CA LYS A 74 -23.74 19.95 -45.48
C LYS A 74 -24.80 20.08 -46.58
N LYS A 75 -26.05 20.44 -46.26
CA LYS A 75 -27.12 20.57 -47.25
C LYS A 75 -26.93 21.84 -48.12
N PRO A 76 -27.12 21.76 -49.44
CA PRO A 76 -27.06 22.93 -50.32
C PRO A 76 -28.06 24.00 -49.86
N GLY A 77 -27.58 25.24 -49.71
CA GLY A 77 -28.41 26.39 -49.30
C GLY A 77 -28.59 26.58 -47.79
N TYR A 78 -28.01 25.72 -46.93
CA TYR A 78 -28.03 25.86 -45.48
C TYR A 78 -26.61 26.02 -44.94
N TYR A 79 -26.31 27.16 -44.31
CA TYR A 79 -25.05 27.41 -43.60
C TYR A 79 -25.27 27.32 -42.10
N SER A 80 -25.22 26.11 -41.55
CA SER A 80 -25.19 25.89 -40.10
C SER A 80 -23.81 25.35 -39.72
N ILE A 81 -23.15 25.96 -38.75
CA ILE A 81 -21.90 25.43 -38.22
C ILE A 81 -22.29 24.34 -37.20
N PRO A 82 -21.86 23.08 -37.37
CA PRO A 82 -22.17 22.04 -36.40
C PRO A 82 -21.50 22.36 -35.06
N SER A 83 -22.17 22.03 -33.97
CA SER A 83 -21.66 22.17 -32.62
C SER A 83 -20.37 21.36 -32.43
N LYS A 84 -19.45 21.88 -31.61
CA LYS A 84 -18.19 21.21 -31.30
C LYS A 84 -18.44 19.79 -30.75
N GLY A 85 -19.44 19.64 -29.87
CA GLY A 85 -19.84 18.34 -29.33
C GLY A 85 -20.30 17.34 -30.40
N ALA A 86 -21.02 17.79 -31.44
CA ALA A 86 -21.42 16.91 -32.53
C ALA A 86 -20.24 16.45 -33.39
N VAL A 87 -19.29 17.36 -33.69
CA VAL A 87 -18.05 17.03 -34.41
C VAL A 87 -17.21 16.03 -33.61
N ASP A 88 -17.02 16.28 -32.33
CA ASP A 88 -16.24 15.43 -31.41
C ASP A 88 -16.89 14.05 -31.21
N ALA A 89 -18.22 13.98 -31.08
CA ALA A 89 -18.91 12.70 -30.92
C ALA A 89 -18.81 11.83 -32.18
N VAL A 90 -18.93 12.43 -33.37
CA VAL A 90 -18.81 11.67 -34.63
C VAL A 90 -17.39 11.14 -34.85
N SER A 91 -16.36 11.85 -34.36
CA SER A 91 -14.97 11.38 -34.45
C SER A 91 -14.62 10.33 -33.39
N THR A 92 -15.13 10.44 -32.16
CA THR A 92 -14.67 9.62 -31.01
C THR A 92 -15.61 8.47 -30.64
N TYR A 93 -16.93 8.68 -30.64
CA TYR A 93 -17.89 7.70 -30.10
C TYR A 93 -17.92 6.36 -30.86
N PRO A 94 -17.72 6.29 -32.19
CA PRO A 94 -17.67 4.99 -32.88
C PRO A 94 -16.65 4.01 -32.28
N GLN A 95 -15.50 4.52 -31.83
CA GLN A 95 -14.45 3.72 -31.21
C GLN A 95 -14.82 3.34 -29.76
N VAL A 96 -15.31 4.29 -28.95
CA VAL A 96 -15.78 4.02 -27.57
C VAL A 96 -16.87 2.95 -27.57
N LEU A 97 -17.90 3.11 -28.41
CA LEU A 97 -19.01 2.18 -28.55
C LEU A 97 -18.56 0.78 -29.02
N SER A 98 -17.52 0.72 -29.86
CA SER A 98 -16.92 -0.55 -30.28
C SER A 98 -16.31 -1.31 -29.10
N TYR A 99 -15.62 -0.61 -28.19
CA TYR A 99 -15.09 -1.19 -26.96
C TYR A 99 -16.19 -1.61 -26.01
N ASP A 100 -17.15 -0.73 -25.72
CA ASP A 100 -18.25 -1.00 -24.78
C ASP A 100 -19.07 -2.23 -25.20
N LYS A 101 -19.39 -2.34 -26.50
CA LYS A 101 -20.08 -3.51 -27.05
C LYS A 101 -19.31 -4.81 -26.81
N LYS A 102 -17.98 -4.78 -26.93
CA LYS A 102 -17.13 -5.96 -26.72
C LYS A 102 -16.99 -6.28 -25.23
N ILE A 103 -16.87 -5.26 -24.38
CA ILE A 103 -16.85 -5.40 -22.91
C ILE A 103 -18.17 -6.01 -22.42
N LEU A 104 -19.32 -5.49 -22.83
CA LEU A 104 -20.63 -6.02 -22.46
C LEU A 104 -20.83 -7.48 -22.90
N ARG A 105 -20.34 -7.84 -24.10
CA ARG A 105 -20.33 -9.23 -24.57
C ARG A 105 -19.43 -10.13 -23.71
N ALA A 106 -18.25 -9.63 -23.34
CA ALA A 106 -17.31 -10.34 -22.49
C ALA A 106 -17.90 -10.62 -21.10
N ILE A 107 -18.52 -9.62 -20.47
CA ILE A 107 -19.23 -9.78 -19.19
C ILE A 107 -20.34 -10.84 -19.31
N LYS A 108 -21.17 -10.76 -20.36
CA LYS A 108 -22.27 -11.72 -20.59
C LYS A 108 -21.75 -13.15 -20.74
N LYS A 109 -20.61 -13.34 -21.40
CA LYS A 109 -19.97 -14.66 -21.61
C LYS A 109 -19.07 -15.10 -20.45
N LYS A 110 -18.86 -14.26 -19.43
CA LYS A 110 -17.83 -14.44 -18.39
C LYS A 110 -16.43 -14.65 -18.97
N ASP A 111 -16.14 -14.03 -20.12
CA ASP A 111 -14.84 -14.04 -20.78
C ASP A 111 -13.99 -12.90 -20.23
N TRP A 112 -13.29 -13.17 -19.13
CA TRP A 112 -12.53 -12.15 -18.40
C TRP A 112 -11.27 -11.70 -19.13
N ASP A 113 -10.77 -12.49 -20.07
CA ASP A 113 -9.64 -12.12 -20.91
C ASP A 113 -10.06 -11.10 -21.97
N ALA A 114 -11.18 -11.36 -22.65
CA ALA A 114 -11.77 -10.38 -23.56
C ALA A 114 -12.15 -9.09 -22.81
N TYR A 115 -12.67 -9.21 -21.59
CA TYR A 115 -12.94 -8.05 -20.75
C TYR A 115 -11.68 -7.23 -20.51
N ALA A 116 -10.63 -7.83 -19.94
CA ALA A 116 -9.39 -7.11 -19.63
C ALA A 116 -8.77 -6.47 -20.87
N LYS A 117 -8.79 -7.16 -22.02
CA LYS A 117 -8.24 -6.65 -23.28
C LYS A 117 -8.96 -5.41 -23.77
N TYR A 118 -10.29 -5.45 -23.83
CA TYR A 118 -11.07 -4.34 -24.37
C TYR A 118 -11.24 -3.20 -23.37
N ALA A 119 -11.29 -3.52 -22.07
CA ALA A 119 -11.27 -2.50 -21.03
C ALA A 119 -9.94 -1.76 -21.02
N SER A 120 -8.79 -2.46 -21.10
CA SER A 120 -7.46 -1.83 -21.19
C SER A 120 -7.38 -0.86 -22.36
N ALA A 121 -7.78 -1.29 -23.57
CA ALA A 121 -7.81 -0.43 -24.75
C ALA A 121 -8.75 0.78 -24.59
N ARG A 122 -9.89 0.61 -23.90
CA ARG A 122 -10.82 1.70 -23.59
C ARG A 122 -10.19 2.71 -22.63
N TYR A 123 -9.55 2.28 -21.55
CA TYR A 123 -8.86 3.19 -20.61
C TYR A 123 -7.79 4.00 -21.33
N GLN A 124 -6.94 3.36 -22.13
CA GLN A 124 -5.90 4.05 -22.90
C GLN A 124 -6.50 5.12 -23.83
N TYR A 125 -7.55 4.75 -24.57
CA TYR A 125 -8.16 5.65 -25.54
C TYR A 125 -8.86 6.85 -24.85
N ILE A 126 -9.64 6.60 -23.79
CA ILE A 126 -10.32 7.69 -23.07
C ILE A 126 -9.30 8.61 -22.37
N ASP A 127 -8.22 8.05 -21.81
CA ASP A 127 -7.13 8.82 -21.22
C ASP A 127 -6.46 9.76 -22.24
N GLU A 128 -6.19 9.27 -23.45
CA GLU A 128 -5.64 10.07 -24.55
C GLU A 128 -6.58 11.23 -24.92
N LEU A 129 -7.88 10.96 -25.05
CA LEU A 129 -8.89 11.99 -25.34
C LEU A 129 -8.94 13.08 -24.24
N ILE A 130 -8.92 12.70 -22.97
CA ILE A 130 -9.03 13.65 -21.85
C ILE A 130 -7.71 14.40 -21.61
N PHE A 131 -6.60 13.67 -21.52
CA PHE A 131 -5.33 14.21 -21.06
C PHE A 131 -4.52 14.87 -22.17
N VAL A 132 -4.42 14.22 -23.33
CA VAL A 132 -3.59 14.67 -24.47
C VAL A 132 -4.37 15.60 -25.39
N GLU A 133 -5.56 15.21 -25.83
CA GLU A 133 -6.36 16.01 -26.75
C GLU A 133 -7.16 17.13 -26.05
N GLY A 134 -7.35 17.01 -24.73
CA GLY A 134 -8.11 18.00 -23.95
C GLY A 134 -9.60 18.02 -24.30
N ASN A 135 -10.16 16.88 -24.70
CA ASN A 135 -11.56 16.74 -25.07
C ASN A 135 -12.46 16.91 -23.84
N GLN A 136 -13.21 18.00 -23.79
CA GLN A 136 -14.07 18.36 -22.65
C GLN A 136 -15.37 17.54 -22.57
N ASN A 137 -15.68 16.71 -23.58
CA ASN A 137 -16.85 15.84 -23.54
C ASN A 137 -16.61 14.58 -22.69
N PHE A 138 -15.35 14.31 -22.33
CA PHE A 138 -14.97 13.19 -21.47
C PHE A 138 -14.42 13.71 -20.15
N LEU A 139 -14.77 13.01 -19.06
CA LEU A 139 -14.31 13.31 -17.71
C LEU A 139 -13.91 12.01 -17.03
N TYR A 140 -12.91 12.08 -16.16
CA TYR A 140 -12.60 10.97 -15.28
C TYR A 140 -13.75 10.74 -14.29
N PRO A 141 -14.01 9.48 -13.89
CA PRO A 141 -14.96 9.18 -12.83
C PRO A 141 -14.65 9.96 -11.56
N ALA A 142 -15.67 10.48 -10.90
CA ALA A 142 -15.50 11.27 -9.67
C ALA A 142 -14.79 10.51 -8.55
N ALA A 143 -14.77 9.18 -8.60
CA ALA A 143 -14.07 8.31 -7.67
C ALA A 143 -12.54 8.47 -7.66
N TYR A 144 -11.94 9.03 -8.71
CA TYR A 144 -10.51 9.37 -8.73
C TYR A 144 -10.20 10.72 -8.06
N ASN A 145 -11.22 11.53 -7.77
CA ASN A 145 -11.02 12.87 -7.24
C ASN A 145 -10.84 12.81 -5.74
N GLN A 146 -9.59 12.68 -5.32
CA GLN A 146 -9.27 12.77 -3.90
C GLN A 146 -8.82 14.18 -3.51
N ASN A 147 -8.33 14.98 -4.46
CA ASN A 147 -7.83 16.35 -4.25
C ASN A 147 -8.24 17.31 -5.38
N ASP A 148 -7.83 18.58 -5.29
CA ASP A 148 -8.05 19.63 -6.33
C ASP A 148 -7.37 19.29 -7.69
N ASN A 149 -6.56 18.23 -7.76
CA ASN A 149 -5.86 17.75 -8.95
C ASN A 149 -6.60 16.62 -9.69
N PHE A 150 -7.90 16.79 -9.92
CA PHE A 150 -8.80 15.87 -10.64
C PHE A 150 -8.16 15.24 -11.89
N LYS A 151 -7.53 16.07 -12.73
CA LYS A 151 -7.07 15.64 -14.06
C LYS A 151 -5.84 14.74 -13.97
N GLN A 152 -4.95 15.01 -13.01
CA GLN A 152 -3.75 14.23 -12.76
C GLN A 152 -4.07 12.91 -12.04
N ASP A 153 -4.93 12.96 -11.02
CA ASP A 153 -5.37 11.76 -10.29
C ASP A 153 -6.12 10.79 -11.21
N GLY A 154 -7.02 11.31 -12.06
CA GLY A 154 -7.74 10.51 -13.05
C GLY A 154 -6.84 9.93 -14.13
N HIS A 155 -5.90 10.73 -14.66
CA HIS A 155 -4.90 10.26 -15.64
C HIS A 155 -4.07 9.11 -15.08
N PHE A 156 -3.59 9.26 -13.85
CA PHE A 156 -2.84 8.20 -13.18
C PHE A 156 -3.67 6.94 -12.96
N GLY A 157 -4.92 7.09 -12.51
CA GLY A 157 -5.85 5.99 -12.32
C GLY A 157 -6.08 5.19 -13.61
N TYR A 158 -6.34 5.87 -14.71
CA TYR A 158 -6.56 5.25 -16.02
C TYR A 158 -5.31 4.55 -16.54
N GLN A 159 -4.14 5.21 -16.44
CA GLN A 159 -2.85 4.63 -16.82
C GLN A 159 -2.53 3.39 -15.98
N ARG A 160 -2.73 3.44 -14.66
CA ARG A 160 -2.55 2.28 -13.76
C ARG A 160 -3.41 1.11 -14.21
N THR A 161 -4.70 1.33 -14.47
CA THR A 161 -5.63 0.25 -14.86
C THR A 161 -5.30 -0.31 -16.24
N TYR A 162 -4.96 0.55 -17.20
CA TYR A 162 -4.46 0.15 -18.52
C TYR A 162 -3.25 -0.80 -18.38
N HIS A 163 -2.24 -0.40 -17.61
CA HIS A 163 -1.03 -1.19 -17.39
C HIS A 163 -1.33 -2.47 -16.59
N LEU A 164 -2.19 -2.41 -15.57
CA LEU A 164 -2.58 -3.56 -14.76
C LEU A 164 -3.23 -4.65 -15.63
N TYR A 165 -4.22 -4.29 -16.45
CA TYR A 165 -4.91 -5.27 -17.30
C TYR A 165 -3.98 -5.88 -18.35
N ASN A 166 -3.06 -5.08 -18.91
CA ASN A 166 -2.04 -5.61 -19.81
C ASN A 166 -1.07 -6.57 -19.09
N ALA A 167 -0.67 -6.25 -17.87
CA ALA A 167 0.19 -7.09 -17.05
C ALA A 167 -0.50 -8.42 -16.69
N LEU A 168 -1.79 -8.39 -16.35
CA LEU A 168 -2.61 -9.57 -16.07
C LEU A 168 -2.76 -10.46 -17.32
N LEU A 169 -2.99 -9.87 -18.49
CA LEU A 169 -3.05 -10.59 -19.77
C LEU A 169 -1.70 -11.19 -20.17
N ALA A 170 -0.59 -10.49 -19.92
CA ALA A 170 0.76 -10.97 -20.21
C ALA A 170 1.10 -12.19 -19.35
N GLY A 171 0.80 -12.16 -18.04
CA GLY A 171 1.05 -13.28 -17.12
C GLY A 171 0.31 -14.57 -17.49
N LYS A 172 -0.79 -14.47 -18.25
CA LYS A 172 -1.50 -15.63 -18.79
C LYS A 172 -0.72 -16.37 -19.87
N LYS A 173 0.06 -15.69 -20.70
CA LYS A 173 0.86 -16.33 -21.76
C LYS A 173 1.82 -17.38 -21.19
N ASP A 174 2.21 -17.19 -19.92
CA ASP A 174 3.08 -18.08 -19.16
C ASP A 174 2.31 -19.13 -18.33
N LYS A 175 1.01 -19.34 -18.61
CA LYS A 175 0.08 -20.25 -17.90
C LYS A 175 -0.02 -20.01 -16.39
N GLN A 176 0.21 -18.79 -15.91
CA GLN A 176 0.39 -18.55 -14.48
C GLN A 176 -0.91 -18.50 -13.67
N THR A 177 -2.01 -17.95 -14.21
CA THR A 177 -3.34 -17.91 -13.56
C THR A 177 -4.48 -17.63 -14.55
N GLY A 178 -5.67 -18.20 -14.30
CA GLY A 178 -6.90 -17.86 -15.03
C GLY A 178 -7.54 -16.60 -14.46
N LEU A 179 -7.89 -15.63 -15.33
CA LEU A 179 -8.54 -14.39 -14.92
C LEU A 179 -9.98 -14.66 -14.49
N ASN A 180 -10.40 -13.97 -13.43
CA ASN A 180 -11.77 -13.94 -12.96
C ASN A 180 -12.16 -12.54 -12.50
N LYS A 181 -13.46 -12.33 -12.26
CA LYS A 181 -14.00 -11.05 -11.81
C LYS A 181 -13.27 -10.49 -10.57
N ASN A 182 -13.02 -11.32 -9.55
CA ASN A 182 -12.39 -10.86 -8.31
C ASN A 182 -10.92 -10.45 -8.51
N ILE A 183 -10.20 -11.06 -9.46
CA ILE A 183 -8.83 -10.65 -9.81
C ILE A 183 -8.83 -9.28 -10.48
N LEU A 184 -9.77 -9.05 -11.41
CA LEU A 184 -9.90 -7.78 -12.14
C LEU A 184 -10.30 -6.62 -11.22
N GLU A 185 -11.17 -6.89 -10.24
CA GLU A 185 -11.56 -5.92 -9.21
C GLU A 185 -10.56 -5.82 -8.04
N GLU A 186 -9.42 -6.52 -8.10
CA GLU A 186 -8.41 -6.58 -7.03
C GLU A 186 -8.97 -7.00 -5.66
N ARG A 187 -10.01 -7.85 -5.66
CA ARG A 187 -10.73 -8.33 -4.45
C ARG A 187 -10.18 -9.63 -3.87
N THR A 188 -9.28 -10.32 -4.55
CA THR A 188 -8.69 -11.54 -3.98
C THR A 188 -7.96 -11.24 -2.69
N THR A 189 -7.87 -12.22 -1.79
CA THR A 189 -7.26 -12.05 -0.47
C THR A 189 -5.85 -11.43 -0.55
N LEU A 190 -5.01 -11.93 -1.44
CA LEU A 190 -3.65 -11.40 -1.63
C LEU A 190 -3.62 -9.98 -2.19
N GLN A 191 -4.55 -9.59 -3.07
CA GLN A 191 -4.61 -8.21 -3.58
C GLN A 191 -5.18 -7.23 -2.54
N VAL A 192 -6.16 -7.68 -1.76
CA VAL A 192 -6.76 -6.87 -0.68
C VAL A 192 -5.75 -6.60 0.44
N ILE A 193 -4.96 -7.60 0.83
CA ILE A 193 -3.89 -7.42 1.82
C ILE A 193 -2.83 -6.45 1.29
N GLN A 194 -2.35 -6.63 0.05
CA GLN A 194 -1.41 -5.70 -0.60
C GLN A 194 -1.94 -4.25 -0.55
N ASN A 195 -3.18 -4.04 -0.97
CA ASN A 195 -3.82 -2.72 -0.97
C ASN A 195 -4.03 -2.13 0.44
N SER A 196 -4.16 -2.98 1.47
CA SER A 196 -4.21 -2.52 2.86
C SER A 196 -2.83 -2.10 3.38
N LEU A 197 -1.78 -2.79 2.95
CA LEU A 197 -0.40 -2.52 3.35
C LEU A 197 0.17 -1.23 2.73
N SER A 198 -0.40 -0.75 1.63
CA SER A 198 -0.15 0.61 1.10
C SER A 198 -0.92 1.71 1.83
N GLY A 199 -1.65 1.40 2.90
CA GLY A 199 -2.44 2.37 3.66
C GLY A 199 -1.83 2.80 5.00
N TRP A 200 -2.68 3.20 5.93
CA TRP A 200 -2.31 3.46 7.34
C TRP A 200 -2.01 2.18 8.13
N ALA A 201 -2.34 0.99 7.59
CA ALA A 201 -2.20 -0.28 8.29
C ALA A 201 -0.75 -0.56 8.72
N VAL A 202 0.24 -0.27 7.86
CA VAL A 202 1.66 -0.46 8.19
C VAL A 202 2.10 0.44 9.34
N LEU A 203 1.62 1.69 9.39
CA LEU A 203 1.96 2.59 10.50
C LEU A 203 1.37 2.10 11.81
N ILE A 204 0.13 1.60 11.79
CA ILE A 204 -0.48 0.99 12.97
C ILE A 204 0.34 -0.23 13.42
N MET A 205 0.79 -1.06 12.49
CA MET A 205 1.69 -2.19 12.79
C MET A 205 3.00 -1.74 13.43
N VAL A 206 3.63 -0.67 12.93
CA VAL A 206 4.85 -0.09 13.52
C VAL A 206 4.60 0.45 14.93
N VAL A 207 3.46 1.12 15.15
CA VAL A 207 3.05 1.60 16.48
C VAL A 207 2.88 0.42 17.46
N ILE A 208 2.27 -0.69 17.02
CA ILE A 208 2.16 -1.92 17.83
C ILE A 208 3.56 -2.46 18.18
N VAL A 209 4.50 -2.46 17.23
CA VAL A 209 5.91 -2.85 17.48
C VAL A 209 6.55 -1.98 18.56
N CYS A 210 6.36 -0.66 18.50
CA CYS A 210 6.83 0.28 19.53
C CYS A 210 6.25 -0.07 20.90
N PHE A 211 4.94 -0.34 20.98
CA PHE A 211 4.31 -0.71 22.25
C PHE A 211 4.78 -2.07 22.78
N PHE A 212 5.02 -3.07 21.94
CA PHE A 212 5.63 -4.33 22.37
C PHE A 212 7.06 -4.14 22.90
N ALA A 213 7.84 -3.24 22.31
CA ALA A 213 9.20 -2.96 22.73
C ALA A 213 9.30 -2.06 23.98
N ALA A 214 8.29 -1.24 24.26
CA ALA A 214 8.33 -0.18 25.27
C ALA A 214 8.67 -0.65 26.68
N ASP A 215 8.20 -1.82 27.10
CA ASP A 215 8.43 -2.33 28.46
C ASP A 215 9.48 -3.43 28.53
N ILE A 216 10.10 -3.82 27.41
CA ILE A 216 11.01 -4.98 27.40
C ILE A 216 12.21 -4.76 28.33
N VAL A 217 12.64 -3.51 28.52
CA VAL A 217 13.76 -3.15 29.41
C VAL A 217 13.27 -2.82 30.82
N THR A 218 12.18 -2.07 30.96
CA THR A 218 11.66 -1.62 32.26
C THR A 218 11.03 -2.76 33.07
N ASN A 219 10.45 -3.76 32.40
CA ASN A 219 9.81 -4.91 33.05
C ASN A 219 10.81 -5.81 33.80
N ASP A 220 12.11 -5.71 33.51
CA ASP A 220 13.16 -6.40 34.27
C ASP A 220 13.20 -5.97 35.75
N ARG A 221 12.67 -4.79 36.10
CA ARG A 221 12.54 -4.35 37.50
C ARG A 221 11.73 -5.33 38.35
N LYS A 222 10.71 -5.98 37.75
CA LYS A 222 9.86 -6.96 38.45
C LYS A 222 10.59 -8.26 38.78
N TYR A 223 11.64 -8.57 38.02
CA TYR A 223 12.44 -9.79 38.16
C TYR A 223 13.87 -9.50 38.60
N TYR A 224 14.10 -8.34 39.24
CA TYR A 224 15.42 -7.84 39.60
C TYR A 224 16.31 -8.91 40.25
N THR A 225 15.80 -9.61 41.27
CA THR A 225 16.55 -10.61 42.05
C THR A 225 17.04 -11.79 41.20
N VAL A 226 16.33 -12.12 40.13
CA VAL A 226 16.71 -13.20 39.19
C VAL A 226 17.68 -12.68 38.13
N LEU A 227 17.58 -11.40 37.78
CA LEU A 227 18.26 -10.79 36.63
C LEU A 227 19.56 -10.05 36.97
N GLU A 228 19.74 -9.61 38.22
CA GLU A 228 20.87 -8.79 38.69
C GLU A 228 22.22 -9.45 38.46
N ASN A 229 22.33 -10.77 38.67
CA ASN A 229 23.59 -11.50 38.65
C ASN A 229 23.73 -12.46 37.46
N ILE A 230 22.99 -12.22 36.37
CA ILE A 230 23.11 -13.07 35.18
C ILE A 230 24.47 -12.80 34.51
N PRO A 231 25.29 -13.85 34.24
CA PRO A 231 26.62 -13.70 33.63
C PRO A 231 26.51 -13.48 32.11
N LEU A 232 25.81 -12.43 31.70
CA LEU A 232 25.67 -12.00 30.30
C LEU A 232 26.05 -10.52 30.18
N SER A 233 26.76 -10.19 29.11
CA SER A 233 27.09 -8.78 28.83
C SER A 233 25.83 -7.98 28.51
N LYS A 234 25.84 -6.68 28.85
CA LYS A 234 24.78 -5.71 28.54
C LYS A 234 24.32 -5.82 27.07
N ARG A 235 25.29 -5.90 26.15
CA ARG A 235 25.03 -6.08 24.72
C ARG A 235 24.25 -7.37 24.43
N THR A 236 24.68 -8.50 24.98
CA THR A 236 24.00 -9.79 24.77
C THR A 236 22.55 -9.74 25.26
N ILE A 237 22.31 -9.10 26.40
CA ILE A 237 20.97 -8.93 26.97
C ILE A 237 20.06 -8.15 26.00
N LEU A 238 20.52 -7.01 25.49
CA LEU A 238 19.73 -6.19 24.56
C LEU A 238 19.43 -6.92 23.25
N TRP A 239 20.39 -7.68 22.71
CA TRP A 239 20.17 -8.52 21.53
C TRP A 239 19.16 -9.64 21.77
N LEU A 240 19.21 -10.30 22.93
CA LEU A 240 18.22 -11.33 23.27
C LEU A 240 16.82 -10.73 23.45
N LYS A 241 16.71 -9.56 24.08
CA LYS A 241 15.44 -8.81 24.19
C LYS A 241 14.87 -8.41 22.83
N THR A 242 15.72 -7.95 21.93
CA THR A 242 15.33 -7.64 20.55
C THR A 242 14.75 -8.87 19.88
N GLY A 243 15.43 -10.03 19.98
CA GLY A 243 14.92 -11.28 19.44
C GLY A 243 13.58 -11.72 20.03
N VAL A 244 13.35 -11.48 21.33
CA VAL A 244 12.06 -11.78 21.98
C VAL A 244 10.93 -10.93 21.38
N VAL A 245 11.16 -9.63 21.22
CA VAL A 245 10.16 -8.73 20.65
C VAL A 245 9.91 -9.07 19.17
N GLU A 246 10.94 -9.36 18.38
CA GLU A 246 10.78 -9.79 16.97
C GLU A 246 9.93 -11.06 16.85
N VAL A 247 10.18 -12.07 17.68
CA VAL A 247 9.36 -13.31 17.68
C VAL A 247 7.91 -13.00 18.07
N GLY A 248 7.70 -12.14 19.06
CA GLY A 248 6.36 -11.71 19.48
C GLY A 248 5.60 -10.97 18.38
N VAL A 249 6.25 -9.99 17.74
CA VAL A 249 5.71 -9.22 16.61
C VAL A 249 5.41 -10.12 15.41
N LEU A 250 6.33 -11.02 15.05
CA LEU A 250 6.12 -11.96 13.96
C LEU A 250 4.90 -12.85 14.23
N LEU A 251 4.76 -13.37 15.45
CA LEU A 251 3.61 -14.18 15.84
C LEU A 251 2.31 -13.38 15.73
N ASP A 252 2.29 -12.12 16.19
CA ASP A 252 1.12 -11.24 16.11
C ASP A 252 0.68 -11.01 14.66
N PHE A 253 1.62 -10.67 13.78
CA PHE A 253 1.33 -10.41 12.37
C PHE A 253 0.94 -11.67 11.60
N VAL A 254 1.53 -12.82 11.91
CA VAL A 254 1.13 -14.12 11.34
C VAL A 254 -0.31 -14.45 11.75
N VAL A 255 -0.68 -14.27 13.02
CA VAL A 255 -2.06 -14.49 13.49
C VAL A 255 -3.03 -13.54 12.78
N ALA A 256 -2.70 -12.26 12.68
CA ALA A 256 -3.50 -11.27 11.96
C ALA A 256 -3.70 -11.66 10.49
N GLY A 257 -2.63 -12.10 9.82
CA GLY A 257 -2.65 -12.55 8.42
C GLY A 257 -3.49 -13.82 8.21
N ILE A 258 -3.42 -14.78 9.14
CA ILE A 258 -4.26 -16.00 9.11
C ILE A 258 -5.74 -15.64 9.25
N ILE A 259 -6.09 -14.74 10.17
CA ILE A 259 -7.47 -14.27 10.35
C ILE A 259 -7.99 -13.64 9.05
N ALA A 260 -7.19 -12.75 8.44
CA ALA A 260 -7.54 -12.12 7.17
C ALA A 260 -7.73 -13.16 6.06
N LEU A 261 -6.83 -14.15 5.97
CA LEU A 261 -6.93 -15.22 5.00
C LEU A 261 -8.21 -16.05 5.18
N LEU A 262 -8.52 -16.48 6.40
CA LEU A 262 -9.69 -17.30 6.71
C LEU A 262 -11.01 -16.56 6.48
N CYS A 263 -11.05 -15.25 6.71
CA CYS A 263 -12.27 -14.45 6.56
C CYS A 263 -12.53 -14.02 5.11
N ILE A 264 -11.49 -13.67 4.35
CA ILE A 264 -11.61 -13.08 3.00
C ILE A 264 -11.66 -14.17 1.91
N THR A 265 -10.85 -15.23 2.06
CA THR A 265 -10.71 -16.29 1.04
C THR A 265 -12.04 -16.95 0.65
N PRO A 266 -12.96 -17.29 1.58
CA PRO A 266 -14.22 -17.92 1.22
C PRO A 266 -15.11 -17.07 0.31
N ARG A 267 -14.99 -15.74 0.38
CA ARG A 267 -15.83 -14.80 -0.38
C ARG A 267 -15.22 -14.44 -1.73
N TYR A 268 -13.91 -14.17 -1.75
CA TYR A 268 -13.25 -13.57 -2.92
C TYR A 268 -12.16 -14.44 -3.54
N GLY A 269 -11.84 -15.58 -2.93
CA GLY A 269 -10.73 -16.44 -3.30
C GLY A 269 -9.39 -15.94 -2.76
N LEU A 270 -8.40 -16.83 -2.75
CA LEU A 270 -7.06 -16.53 -2.23
C LEU A 270 -6.29 -15.56 -3.16
N GLY A 271 -6.36 -15.80 -4.47
CA GLY A 271 -5.48 -15.18 -5.46
C GLY A 271 -4.24 -16.05 -5.73
N SER A 272 -3.21 -15.46 -6.33
CA SER A 272 -1.93 -16.14 -6.56
C SER A 272 -0.76 -15.17 -6.42
N LEU A 273 0.33 -15.62 -5.82
CA LEU A 273 1.59 -14.86 -5.73
C LEU A 273 2.21 -14.61 -7.12
N ARG A 274 1.79 -15.34 -8.14
CA ARG A 274 2.23 -15.13 -9.53
C ARG A 274 1.37 -14.12 -10.29
N LEU A 275 0.32 -13.56 -9.67
CA LEU A 275 -0.43 -12.47 -10.29
C LEU A 275 0.50 -11.27 -10.45
N ASN A 276 0.44 -10.64 -11.61
CA ASN A 276 1.15 -9.41 -11.85
C ASN A 276 0.38 -8.23 -11.25
N THR A 277 1.12 -7.34 -10.61
CA THR A 277 0.71 -6.01 -10.18
C THR A 277 1.55 -4.98 -10.94
N VAL A 278 1.15 -3.71 -10.85
CA VAL A 278 1.88 -2.61 -11.45
C VAL A 278 2.31 -1.62 -10.38
N ASP A 279 3.55 -1.17 -10.48
CA ASP A 279 4.12 -0.12 -9.64
C ASP A 279 4.45 1.08 -10.50
N TYR A 280 4.15 2.26 -10.00
CA TYR A 280 4.51 3.49 -10.67
C TYR A 280 5.95 3.90 -10.35
N LEU A 281 6.74 4.24 -11.38
CA LEU A 281 8.15 4.63 -11.25
C LEU A 281 8.39 6.13 -11.40
N GLY A 282 7.34 6.96 -11.44
CA GLY A 282 7.49 8.39 -11.76
C GLY A 282 7.44 8.67 -13.26
N LYS A 283 7.48 9.96 -13.61
CA LYS A 283 7.64 10.39 -15.01
C LYS A 283 9.10 10.35 -15.41
N ILE A 284 9.39 9.64 -16.49
CA ILE A 284 10.69 9.66 -17.16
C ILE A 284 10.43 10.23 -18.56
N ASN A 285 11.10 11.34 -18.91
CA ASN A 285 10.89 12.04 -20.18
C ASN A 285 9.41 12.39 -20.44
N PHE A 286 8.72 12.91 -19.42
CA PHE A 286 7.29 13.28 -19.45
C PHE A 286 6.32 12.10 -19.69
N LYS A 287 6.80 10.85 -19.66
CA LYS A 287 5.95 9.65 -19.77
C LYS A 287 5.82 8.95 -18.43
N ALA A 288 4.58 8.67 -18.04
CA ALA A 288 4.27 7.83 -16.90
C ALA A 288 4.90 6.44 -17.11
N THR A 289 5.82 6.06 -16.23
CA THR A 289 6.51 4.77 -16.35
C THR A 289 5.95 3.81 -15.31
N PHE A 290 5.47 2.67 -15.77
CA PHE A 290 4.99 1.59 -14.91
C PHE A 290 5.89 0.37 -15.04
N ARG A 291 6.20 -0.25 -13.90
CA ARG A 291 6.88 -1.53 -13.82
C ARG A 291 5.87 -2.61 -13.49
N THR A 292 5.99 -3.75 -14.15
CA THR A 292 5.21 -4.93 -13.81
C THR A 292 6.03 -5.82 -12.89
N GLU A 293 5.47 -6.18 -11.74
CA GLU A 293 6.06 -7.14 -10.81
C GLU A 293 5.02 -8.18 -10.38
N THR A 294 5.46 -9.33 -9.88
CA THR A 294 4.52 -10.32 -9.32
C THR A 294 4.16 -9.96 -7.88
N LEU A 295 2.97 -10.36 -7.41
CA LEU A 295 2.58 -10.22 -6.01
C LEU A 295 3.58 -10.89 -5.06
N GLY A 296 4.20 -11.99 -5.47
CA GLY A 296 5.25 -12.65 -4.70
C GLY A 296 6.47 -11.75 -4.48
N MET A 297 6.90 -11.03 -5.51
CA MET A 297 7.98 -10.05 -5.37
C MET A 297 7.59 -8.87 -4.48
N TYR A 298 6.35 -8.37 -4.61
CA TYR A 298 5.81 -7.36 -3.70
C TYR A 298 5.90 -7.83 -2.23
N TYR A 299 5.42 -9.03 -1.92
CA TYR A 299 5.42 -9.57 -0.56
C TYR A 299 6.84 -9.82 -0.04
N LEU A 300 7.77 -10.25 -0.90
CA LEU A 300 9.17 -10.40 -0.52
C LEU A 300 9.80 -9.04 -0.14
N GLN A 301 9.60 -8.02 -0.97
CA GLN A 301 10.07 -6.65 -0.68
C GLN A 301 9.43 -6.11 0.61
N PHE A 302 8.12 -6.36 0.80
CA PHE A 302 7.40 -6.00 2.00
C PHE A 302 7.99 -6.65 3.25
N ILE A 303 8.26 -7.96 3.23
CA ILE A 303 8.84 -8.69 4.36
C ILE A 303 10.23 -8.13 4.70
N ILE A 304 11.06 -7.85 3.70
CA ILE A 304 12.39 -7.26 3.92
C ILE A 304 12.27 -5.90 4.61
N PHE A 305 11.42 -5.01 4.11
CA PHE A 305 11.17 -3.71 4.73
C PHE A 305 10.57 -3.83 6.13
N ALA A 306 9.61 -4.75 6.32
CA ALA A 306 8.97 -4.98 7.61
C ALA A 306 10.00 -5.41 8.67
N ILE A 307 10.92 -6.33 8.33
CA ILE A 307 12.00 -6.77 9.24
C ILE A 307 12.96 -5.61 9.57
N ILE A 308 13.36 -4.82 8.57
CA ILE A 308 14.29 -3.70 8.80
C ILE A 308 13.64 -2.64 9.68
N ILE A 309 12.38 -2.29 9.40
CA ILE A 309 11.64 -1.25 10.12
C ILE A 309 11.25 -1.73 11.52
N SER A 310 10.80 -2.98 11.69
CA SER A 310 10.56 -3.56 13.03
C SER A 310 11.83 -3.50 13.86
N PHE A 311 12.96 -3.92 13.29
CA PHE A 311 14.26 -3.85 13.95
C PHE A 311 14.62 -2.42 14.38
N ILE A 312 14.49 -1.44 13.48
CA ILE A 312 14.76 -0.02 13.77
C ILE A 312 13.90 0.46 14.94
N PHE A 313 12.59 0.21 14.92
CA PHE A 313 11.69 0.71 15.96
C PHE A 313 11.82 -0.02 17.29
N ILE A 314 12.13 -1.32 17.28
CA ILE A 314 12.49 -2.05 18.51
C ILE A 314 13.74 -1.45 19.13
N ARG A 315 14.78 -1.21 18.33
CA ARG A 315 16.05 -0.64 18.79
C ARG A 315 15.91 0.79 19.27
N LEU A 316 15.18 1.62 18.54
CA LEU A 316 14.86 2.99 18.93
C LEU A 316 14.10 3.01 20.25
N THR A 317 13.08 2.16 20.40
CA THR A 317 12.28 2.11 21.62
C THR A 317 13.09 1.62 22.81
N ILE A 318 13.98 0.64 22.63
CA ILE A 318 14.91 0.19 23.68
C ILE A 318 15.86 1.33 24.08
N LEU A 319 16.43 2.03 23.10
CA LEU A 319 17.31 3.19 23.34
C LEU A 319 16.59 4.25 24.18
N LEU A 320 15.38 4.66 23.76
CA LEU A 320 14.57 5.63 24.47
C LEU A 320 14.18 5.14 25.87
N SER A 321 13.87 3.85 26.03
CA SER A 321 13.54 3.26 27.33
C SER A 321 14.72 3.31 28.30
N ILE A 322 15.95 3.11 27.81
CA ILE A 322 17.17 3.24 28.61
C ILE A 322 17.40 4.70 29.02
N VAL A 323 17.28 5.63 28.06
CA VAL A 323 17.56 7.06 28.27
C VAL A 323 16.53 7.72 29.19
N LEU A 324 15.25 7.53 28.89
CA LEU A 324 14.14 8.21 29.56
C LEU A 324 13.67 7.46 30.82
N ARG A 325 14.04 6.19 30.95
CA ARG A 325 13.73 5.34 32.11
C ARG A 325 12.23 5.16 32.38
N ASN A 326 11.40 5.45 31.38
CA ASN A 326 9.94 5.37 31.43
C ASN A 326 9.42 4.71 30.14
N GLU A 327 8.72 3.59 30.30
CA GLU A 327 8.17 2.79 29.18
C GLU A 327 7.11 3.55 28.38
N TYR A 328 6.22 4.31 29.06
CA TYR A 328 5.15 5.05 28.41
C TYR A 328 5.70 6.16 27.52
N VAL A 329 6.68 6.93 28.03
CA VAL A 329 7.30 8.02 27.27
C VAL A 329 8.12 7.46 26.11
N ALA A 330 8.86 6.36 26.32
CA ALA A 330 9.64 5.73 25.27
C ALA A 330 8.75 5.21 24.12
N GLY A 331 7.68 4.49 24.44
CA GLY A 331 6.72 3.99 23.45
C GLY A 331 5.96 5.12 22.74
N MET A 332 5.58 6.19 23.45
CA MET A 332 4.91 7.34 22.85
C MET A 332 5.83 8.09 21.88
N LEU A 333 7.08 8.37 22.26
CA LEU A 333 8.01 9.10 21.40
C LEU A 333 8.44 8.29 20.17
N SER A 334 8.66 6.97 20.31
CA SER A 334 8.96 6.12 19.16
C SER A 334 7.75 6.03 18.21
N SER A 335 6.53 5.95 18.74
CA SER A 335 5.30 5.97 17.94
C SER A 335 5.09 7.31 17.24
N LEU A 336 5.34 8.44 17.92
CA LEU A 336 5.28 9.77 17.31
C LEU A 336 6.29 9.91 16.16
N PHE A 337 7.51 9.38 16.34
CA PHE A 337 8.52 9.36 15.29
C PHE A 337 8.12 8.47 14.09
N ALA A 338 7.38 7.38 14.33
CA ALA A 338 6.81 6.57 13.25
C ALA A 338 5.74 7.32 12.46
N ILE A 339 4.86 8.06 13.15
CA ILE A 339 3.73 8.77 12.54
C ILE A 339 4.19 10.06 11.85
N SER A 340 5.20 10.76 12.38
CA SER A 340 5.71 12.02 11.82
C SER A 340 6.16 11.86 10.38
N ALA A 341 6.64 10.67 10.01
CA ALA A 341 6.93 10.30 8.63
C ALA A 341 5.74 10.49 7.68
N LYS A 342 4.51 10.09 8.06
CA LYS A 342 3.37 10.23 7.14
C LYS A 342 2.71 11.61 7.22
N MET A 343 2.67 12.22 8.41
CA MET A 343 1.99 13.51 8.59
C MET A 343 2.77 14.72 8.06
N LEU A 344 4.10 14.73 8.15
CA LEU A 344 4.89 15.90 7.76
C LEU A 344 5.18 15.97 6.25
N TYR A 345 5.07 14.86 5.52
CA TYR A 345 5.49 14.77 4.11
C TYR A 345 4.36 14.63 3.09
N PHE A 346 3.17 14.14 3.48
CA PHE A 346 2.14 13.70 2.50
C PHE A 346 0.82 14.48 2.56
N SER A 347 0.78 15.66 3.16
CA SER A 347 -0.47 16.43 3.31
C SER A 347 -0.92 17.18 2.04
N LEU A 348 -0.13 17.21 0.96
CA LEU A 348 -0.37 18.09 -0.19
C LEU A 348 -0.13 17.42 -1.56
N GLY A 349 -0.95 16.44 -1.96
CA GLY A 349 -1.08 15.99 -3.36
C GLY A 349 0.21 15.62 -4.14
N MET A 350 0.08 15.46 -5.46
CA MET A 350 1.22 15.21 -6.38
C MET A 350 2.14 16.44 -6.48
N GLY A 351 3.45 16.24 -6.28
CA GLY A 351 4.51 17.19 -6.64
C GLY A 351 4.98 18.15 -5.54
N PHE A 352 4.58 17.96 -4.27
CA PHE A 352 4.84 18.91 -3.19
C PHE A 352 5.99 18.51 -2.23
N VAL A 353 7.06 17.89 -2.73
CA VAL A 353 8.13 17.36 -1.86
C VAL A 353 9.52 17.61 -2.41
N TYR A 354 10.45 17.99 -1.52
CA TYR A 354 11.82 18.33 -1.86
C TYR A 354 12.67 17.08 -2.16
N PRO A 355 13.52 17.11 -3.22
CA PRO A 355 14.36 15.96 -3.61
C PRO A 355 15.27 15.41 -2.51
N PHE A 356 15.70 16.24 -1.55
CA PHE A 356 16.57 15.76 -0.46
C PHE A 356 15.88 14.78 0.48
N LEU A 357 14.54 14.75 0.51
CA LEU A 357 13.76 13.84 1.36
C LEU A 357 13.86 12.38 0.89
N GLU A 358 14.32 12.13 -0.34
CA GLU A 358 14.63 10.78 -0.83
C GLU A 358 15.69 10.10 0.05
N LYS A 359 16.57 10.89 0.68
CA LYS A 359 17.65 10.39 1.54
C LYS A 359 17.23 10.21 3.00
N TRP A 360 16.02 10.64 3.37
CA TRP A 360 15.54 10.59 4.74
C TRP A 360 14.87 9.24 5.02
N PRO A 361 15.22 8.54 6.11
CA PRO A 361 14.67 7.22 6.40
C PRO A 361 13.15 7.26 6.65
N MET A 362 12.65 8.38 7.19
CA MET A 362 11.22 8.57 7.48
C MET A 362 10.35 8.43 6.24
N THR A 363 10.84 8.84 5.06
CA THR A 363 10.15 8.68 3.78
C THR A 363 9.70 7.23 3.56
N TYR A 364 10.51 6.25 3.99
CA TYR A 364 10.29 4.84 3.70
C TYR A 364 9.57 4.06 4.82
N PHE A 365 9.14 4.72 5.90
CA PHE A 365 8.37 4.07 6.96
C PHE A 365 6.97 3.64 6.48
N SER A 366 6.44 4.28 5.43
CA SER A 366 5.24 3.80 4.72
C SER A 366 5.63 2.72 3.72
N ILE A 367 5.79 1.49 4.21
CA ILE A 367 6.32 0.34 3.44
C ILE A 367 5.53 0.12 2.15
N GLY A 368 4.20 0.00 2.24
CA GLY A 368 3.41 -0.31 1.06
C GLY A 368 3.37 0.83 0.04
N ASP A 369 3.41 2.09 0.48
CA ASP A 369 3.51 3.25 -0.44
C ASP A 369 4.87 3.26 -1.17
N SER A 370 5.94 2.84 -0.48
CA SER A 370 7.29 2.75 -1.02
C SER A 370 7.46 1.62 -2.05
N ILE A 371 6.62 0.58 -1.97
CA ILE A 371 6.69 -0.58 -2.89
C ILE A 371 5.73 -0.40 -4.06
N THR A 372 4.48 0.02 -3.81
CA THR A 372 3.44 0.17 -4.85
C THR A 372 3.65 1.35 -5.81
N GLY A 373 4.66 2.19 -5.57
CA GLY A 373 4.93 3.37 -6.38
C GLY A 373 4.04 4.57 -6.05
N ASN A 374 3.19 4.49 -5.02
CA ASN A 374 2.43 5.65 -4.51
C ASN A 374 3.38 6.78 -4.09
N LEU A 375 4.56 6.43 -3.57
CA LEU A 375 5.54 7.44 -3.17
C LEU A 375 6.12 8.15 -4.40
N ALA A 376 6.51 7.42 -5.44
CA ALA A 376 6.92 8.00 -6.72
C ALA A 376 5.79 8.81 -7.38
N TYR A 377 4.53 8.43 -7.16
CA TYR A 377 3.36 9.17 -7.61
C TYR A 377 3.24 10.52 -6.90
N LEU A 378 3.31 10.52 -5.57
CA LEU A 378 3.25 11.74 -4.77
C LEU A 378 4.44 12.66 -5.06
N MET A 379 5.60 12.12 -5.42
CA MET A 379 6.79 12.91 -5.77
C MET A 379 6.90 13.31 -7.25
N ASP A 380 6.06 12.72 -8.13
CA ASP A 380 6.13 12.82 -9.60
C ASP A 380 7.55 12.60 -10.18
N ALA A 381 8.37 11.78 -9.50
CA ALA A 381 9.79 11.61 -9.82
C ALA A 381 10.23 10.15 -9.70
N PRO A 382 11.17 9.70 -10.55
CA PRO A 382 11.82 8.41 -10.38
C PRO A 382 12.76 8.41 -9.18
N GLY A 383 13.13 7.22 -8.71
CA GLY A 383 14.07 7.04 -7.60
C GLY A 383 13.41 6.82 -6.23
N TRP A 384 12.08 6.93 -6.14
CA TRP A 384 11.37 6.72 -4.88
C TRP A 384 10.78 5.31 -4.83
N GLY A 385 11.49 4.37 -4.20
CA GLY A 385 11.04 2.99 -4.15
C GLY A 385 11.85 2.08 -3.22
N PHE A 386 11.61 0.77 -3.33
CA PHE A 386 12.24 -0.25 -2.49
C PHE A 386 13.78 -0.15 -2.44
N THR A 387 14.44 -0.07 -3.59
CA THR A 387 15.91 -0.02 -3.67
C THR A 387 16.50 1.24 -3.06
N ALA A 388 15.86 2.39 -3.28
CA ALA A 388 16.31 3.66 -2.72
C ALA A 388 16.12 3.73 -1.20
N GLY A 389 15.08 3.09 -0.67
CA GLY A 389 14.80 3.07 0.77
C GLY A 389 15.79 2.26 1.61
N LEU A 390 16.45 1.25 1.04
CA LEU A 390 17.39 0.39 1.78
C LEU A 390 18.55 1.21 2.39
N GLY A 391 19.13 2.14 1.64
CA GLY A 391 20.28 2.93 2.08
C GLY A 391 19.98 3.78 3.33
N PRO A 392 18.98 4.68 3.28
CA PRO A 392 18.56 5.49 4.42
C PRO A 392 18.15 4.67 5.65
N LEU A 393 17.42 3.57 5.47
CA LEU A 393 16.98 2.71 6.57
C LEU A 393 18.15 1.99 7.25
N ILE A 394 19.08 1.43 6.48
CA ILE A 394 20.30 0.80 7.03
C ILE A 394 21.15 1.84 7.77
N CYS A 395 21.30 3.05 7.20
CA CYS A 395 22.02 4.14 7.84
C CYS A 395 21.40 4.50 9.20
N LEU A 396 20.07 4.64 9.27
CA LEU A 396 19.36 4.89 10.54
C LEU A 396 19.58 3.75 11.55
N ALA A 397 19.48 2.49 11.11
CA ALA A 397 19.73 1.34 11.96
C ALA A 397 21.15 1.34 12.55
N LEU A 398 22.15 1.69 11.74
CA LEU A 398 23.54 1.82 12.18
C LEU A 398 23.72 2.95 13.19
N VAL A 399 23.12 4.12 12.96
CA VAL A 399 23.17 5.24 13.90
C VAL A 399 22.58 4.83 15.26
N ILE A 400 21.42 4.17 15.27
CA ILE A 400 20.79 3.69 16.51
C ILE A 400 21.67 2.66 17.22
N GLU A 401 22.26 1.71 16.48
CA GLU A 401 23.14 0.68 17.08
C GLU A 401 24.43 1.31 17.65
N ILE A 402 25.01 2.32 17.00
CA ILE A 402 26.15 3.07 17.52
C ILE A 402 25.78 3.78 18.83
N LEU A 403 24.63 4.46 18.86
CA LEU A 403 24.15 5.12 20.08
C LEU A 403 23.94 4.11 21.21
N LEU A 404 23.24 2.99 20.94
CA LEU A 404 23.06 1.91 21.90
C LEU A 404 24.41 1.36 22.41
N PHE A 405 25.36 1.17 21.51
CA PHE A 405 26.71 0.71 21.87
C PHE A 405 27.37 1.70 22.84
N LEU A 406 27.36 3.00 22.54
CA LEU A 406 27.90 4.04 23.42
C LEU A 406 27.24 4.01 24.80
N PHE A 407 25.91 3.90 24.86
CA PHE A 407 25.18 3.80 26.13
C PHE A 407 25.51 2.54 26.93
N THR A 408 25.83 1.41 26.27
CA THR A 408 26.24 0.19 26.98
C THR A 408 27.62 0.29 27.63
N GLN A 409 28.51 1.16 27.13
CA GLN A 409 29.84 1.39 27.71
C GLN A 409 29.80 2.23 28.99
N ILE A 410 28.72 3.01 29.18
CA ILE A 410 28.56 3.86 30.35
C ILE A 410 28.24 2.99 31.58
N LYS A 411 29.19 2.88 32.51
CA LYS A 411 29.05 2.06 33.73
C LYS A 411 27.90 2.52 34.63
N SER A 412 27.62 3.83 34.68
CA SER A 412 26.60 4.45 35.55
C SER A 412 25.15 4.15 35.15
N ILE A 413 24.91 3.49 34.00
CA ILE A 413 23.57 3.15 33.53
C ILE A 413 23.33 1.64 33.78
N PRO A 414 22.66 1.25 34.88
CA PRO A 414 22.26 -0.12 35.10
C PRO A 414 21.09 -0.49 34.18
N LEU A 415 21.17 -1.65 33.52
CA LEU A 415 20.06 -2.17 32.69
C LEU A 415 18.94 -2.76 33.54
N VAL A 416 19.29 -3.35 34.69
CA VAL A 416 18.38 -4.01 35.63
C VAL A 416 18.49 -3.24 36.95
N ARG A 417 17.35 -2.76 37.47
CA ARG A 417 17.31 -1.93 38.68
C ARG A 417 16.26 -2.46 39.64
N ARG A 418 16.49 -2.32 40.94
CA ARG A 418 15.50 -2.61 41.98
C ARG A 418 14.30 -1.69 41.73
N GLY A 419 13.09 -2.25 41.74
CA GLY A 419 11.88 -1.43 41.76
C GLY A 419 11.81 -0.73 43.12
N ASP A 420 11.58 0.58 43.09
CA ASP A 420 11.23 1.35 44.29
C ASP A 420 9.79 1.06 44.69
#